data_AF-A0A948VGE5-F1
#
_entry.id   AF-A0A948VGE5-F1
#
_cell.length_a   1.000
_cell.length_b   1.000
_cell.length_c   1.000
_cell.angle_alpha   90.00
_cell.angle_beta   90.00
_cell.angle_gamma   90.00
#
_symmetry.space_group_name_H-M   'P 1'
#
loop_
_entity.id
_entity.type
_entity.pdbx_description
1 polymer ?
#
loop_
_entity_poly.entity_id
_entity_poly.type
_entity_poly.pdbx_seq_one_letter_code
_entity_poly.pdbx_strand_id
1 'polypeptide(L)'
;MDDSTINSNIFSEKFSSFARALKQFKSLEKLTAPVQEHTCLGKQIYTIPPHTINSEEIFPIFTDINAIEPPLLQKAPLDFLKIIFCNPAIQTILINPPLEKTNAKIIAGKTLKLNRNQLSAMIGSFQVDVTKENADDFTKNIMIEMNNGNLHNANYISNLALAKGKAQQIAAIYPQILINLRLYQDAYDFIKIFPQNPLMLYYSAIIFRVTGNFKKTSEILHSIAENAGMENKKTLQKAWIDMSLGNLKDAEIKFKKLLNSPLEKNEASIGLGMTLSKKGFLEKDFQALNESLDVLKKSLGLNGGLNAQAHFYIGNIYFKTAKHTESVEHYEESFKLTPSLPTMINMTNVYLNLAKYEEAIKMVLSIALVDLNAAESILSEFPTGAIKDIPTIHPDISTTQGMSQYANIFNITKPQEKKKPLKNDSKSSQQIPSEGFIHEIADSASTEIEKFAMPFKKAEAKPDQPAISDKKTPSISSEPKEEPKKELPPEKEEPISIASLERNEPVAQSDRITPPEESDSTRMASLERNEPVAQSNRIMPLEESSTQETEYILKMESSSRIFSSNIQNTH
;
A
#
# COMPACT_ATOMS: atom_id res chain seq x y z
N MET A 1 18.78 0.72 39.45
CA MET A 1 18.87 -0.45 40.34
C MET A 1 17.57 -0.64 41.12
N ASP A 2 16.53 -1.26 40.58
CA ASP A 2 16.09 -1.43 39.17
C ASP A 2 14.58 -1.80 39.20
N ASP A 3 14.03 -2.38 38.13
CA ASP A 3 12.62 -2.78 37.96
C ASP A 3 11.59 -1.65 37.72
N SER A 4 11.96 -0.63 36.92
CA SER A 4 10.98 0.06 36.04
C SER A 4 10.81 -0.68 34.71
N THR A 5 10.72 -2.02 34.74
CA THR A 5 10.36 -2.83 33.57
C THR A 5 8.90 -2.59 33.21
N ILE A 6 8.63 -1.49 32.51
CA ILE A 6 7.35 -1.17 31.90
C ILE A 6 6.99 -2.34 30.99
N ASN A 7 6.04 -3.16 31.42
CA ASN A 7 5.55 -4.29 30.66
C ASN A 7 4.64 -3.77 29.53
N SER A 8 5.27 -3.21 28.49
CA SER A 8 4.63 -2.58 27.31
C SER A 8 3.82 -3.59 26.49
N ASN A 9 4.04 -4.88 26.70
CA ASN A 9 3.34 -6.02 26.10
C ASN A 9 1.92 -6.24 26.64
N ILE A 10 1.15 -5.18 26.91
CA ILE A 10 -0.24 -5.24 27.40
C ILE A 10 -1.19 -5.97 26.41
N PHE A 11 -0.76 -6.14 25.15
CA PHE A 11 -1.48 -6.88 24.10
C PHE A 11 -0.64 -8.00 23.46
N SER A 12 0.35 -8.57 24.18
CA SER A 12 1.00 -9.82 23.74
C SER A 12 0.05 -11.02 23.74
N GLU A 13 -1.11 -10.91 24.39
CA GLU A 13 -2.12 -11.96 24.41
C GLU A 13 -3.43 -11.60 23.70
N LYS A 14 -3.66 -12.32 22.59
CA LYS A 14 -4.94 -12.59 21.92
C LYS A 14 -5.63 -11.35 21.34
N PHE A 15 -5.80 -11.31 20.02
CA PHE A 15 -6.50 -10.23 19.30
C PHE A 15 -7.90 -9.88 19.85
N SER A 16 -8.58 -10.80 20.56
CA SER A 16 -9.83 -10.52 21.29
C SER A 16 -9.70 -9.49 22.43
N SER A 17 -8.52 -9.28 23.00
CA SER A 17 -8.26 -8.20 23.97
C SER A 17 -8.17 -6.85 23.23
N PHE A 18 -7.40 -6.81 22.15
CA PHE A 18 -7.23 -5.66 21.26
C PHE A 18 -8.54 -5.23 20.59
N ALA A 19 -9.33 -6.16 20.05
CA ALA A 19 -10.65 -5.89 19.48
C ALA A 19 -11.66 -5.30 20.49
N ARG A 20 -11.45 -5.51 21.80
CA ARG A 20 -12.22 -4.82 22.85
C ARG A 20 -11.73 -3.39 23.06
N ALA A 21 -10.43 -3.14 22.99
CA ALA A 21 -9.84 -1.81 23.05
C ALA A 21 -10.26 -0.95 21.84
N LEU A 22 -10.26 -1.51 20.62
CA LEU A 22 -10.68 -0.81 19.39
C LEU A 22 -12.05 -0.13 19.48
N LYS A 23 -13.01 -0.76 20.18
CA LYS A 23 -14.35 -0.17 20.41
C LYS A 23 -14.31 1.11 21.24
N GLN A 24 -13.32 1.31 22.09
CA GLN A 24 -13.11 2.55 22.84
C GLN A 24 -12.51 3.62 21.93
N PHE A 25 -11.55 3.27 21.07
CA PHE A 25 -10.96 4.18 20.08
C PHE A 25 -11.96 4.72 19.06
N LYS A 26 -12.97 3.93 18.64
CA LYS A 26 -14.09 4.41 17.80
C LYS A 26 -14.85 5.61 18.41
N SER A 27 -14.78 5.83 19.73
CA SER A 27 -15.51 6.90 20.44
C SER A 27 -14.70 8.19 20.67
N LEU A 28 -13.43 8.22 20.25
CA LEU A 28 -12.57 9.40 20.37
C LEU A 28 -12.81 10.35 19.18
N GLU A 29 -13.01 11.64 19.44
CA GLU A 29 -13.10 12.68 18.39
C GLU A 29 -11.72 13.02 17.81
N LYS A 30 -10.69 12.96 18.65
CA LYS A 30 -9.31 13.29 18.29
C LYS A 30 -8.33 12.38 19.03
N LEU A 31 -7.19 12.13 18.40
CA LEU A 31 -5.96 11.71 19.03
C LEU A 31 -5.02 12.93 19.09
N THR A 32 -4.06 12.91 20.01
CA THR A 32 -3.04 13.96 20.11
C THR A 32 -1.64 13.37 20.16
N ALA A 33 -0.64 14.15 19.75
CA ALA A 33 0.78 13.81 19.83
C ALA A 33 1.60 15.08 20.12
N PRO A 34 2.70 14.97 20.88
CA PRO A 34 3.63 16.07 21.05
C PRO A 34 4.28 16.39 19.70
N VAL A 35 4.52 17.67 19.43
CA VAL A 35 5.27 18.07 18.25
C VAL A 35 6.50 18.89 18.64
N GLN A 36 7.57 18.72 17.88
CA GLN A 36 8.78 19.52 17.99
C GLN A 36 8.81 20.53 16.84
N GLU A 37 9.15 21.78 17.15
CA GLU A 37 9.37 22.83 16.16
C GLU A 37 10.73 22.65 15.48
N HIS A 38 10.75 22.77 14.16
CA HIS A 38 11.96 22.78 13.33
C HIS A 38 11.92 23.99 12.39
N THR A 39 13.07 24.63 12.16
CA THR A 39 13.18 25.77 11.23
C THR A 39 13.81 25.32 9.92
N CYS A 40 13.01 25.25 8.85
CA CYS A 40 13.46 24.96 7.49
C CYS A 40 13.28 26.20 6.62
N LEU A 41 14.33 26.65 5.91
CA LEU A 41 14.33 27.87 5.07
C LEU A 41 13.81 29.15 5.78
N GLY A 42 13.98 29.27 7.10
CA GLY A 42 13.45 30.38 7.90
C GLY A 42 11.93 30.32 8.14
N LYS A 43 11.29 29.18 7.87
CA LYS A 43 9.90 28.88 8.21
C LYS A 43 9.84 27.84 9.32
N GLN A 44 8.89 28.01 10.24
CA GLN A 44 8.60 27.01 11.27
C GLN A 44 7.77 25.88 10.65
N ILE A 45 8.26 24.65 10.77
CA ILE A 45 7.51 23.41 10.53
C ILE A 45 7.54 22.57 11.80
N TYR A 46 6.73 21.51 11.85
CA TYR A 46 6.58 20.68 13.04
C TYR A 46 6.60 19.20 12.68
N THR A 47 7.33 18.43 13.47
CA THR A 47 7.39 16.96 13.38
C THR A 47 6.89 16.33 14.68
N ILE A 48 6.50 15.06 14.65
CA ILE A 48 6.30 14.27 15.87
C ILE A 48 7.61 13.50 16.10
N PRO A 49 8.47 13.93 17.04
CA PRO A 49 9.75 13.28 17.25
C PRO A 49 9.51 11.84 17.74
N PRO A 50 10.19 10.83 17.18
CA PRO A 50 10.20 9.50 17.78
C PRO A 50 10.79 9.56 19.19
N HIS A 51 10.44 8.61 20.04
CA HIS A 51 11.01 8.47 21.38
C HIS A 51 11.68 7.10 21.50
N THR A 52 12.82 7.02 22.19
CA THR A 52 13.46 5.73 22.48
C THR A 52 13.04 5.26 23.87
N ILE A 53 12.46 4.07 23.97
CA ILE A 53 12.15 3.40 25.24
C ILE A 53 12.78 2.01 25.19
N ASN A 54 13.65 1.68 26.14
CA ASN A 54 14.36 0.39 26.21
C ASN A 54 15.06 0.01 24.88
N SER A 55 15.73 0.98 24.25
CA SER A 55 16.37 0.86 22.92
C SER A 55 15.44 0.58 21.73
N GLU A 56 14.11 0.55 21.92
CA GLU A 56 13.11 0.52 20.85
C GLU A 56 12.68 1.94 20.49
N GLU A 57 12.62 2.26 19.20
CA GLU A 57 12.03 3.50 18.71
C GLU A 57 10.50 3.38 18.65
N ILE A 58 9.80 4.36 19.25
CA ILE A 58 8.35 4.39 19.35
C ILE A 58 7.77 5.70 18.82
N PHE A 59 6.62 5.60 18.16
CA PHE A 59 5.81 6.77 17.78
C PHE A 59 4.77 7.08 18.87
N PRO A 60 4.83 8.26 19.53
CA PRO A 60 3.97 8.57 20.67
C PRO A 60 2.58 9.09 20.25
N ILE A 61 1.52 8.56 20.86
CA ILE A 61 0.13 9.05 20.70
C ILE A 61 -0.56 9.08 22.06
N PHE A 62 -1.47 10.01 22.28
CA PHE A 62 -2.27 10.11 23.50
C PHE A 62 -3.77 10.22 23.19
N THR A 63 -4.60 9.66 24.08
CA THR A 63 -6.08 9.68 23.96
C THR A 63 -6.74 10.81 24.77
N ASP A 64 -5.95 11.62 25.47
CA ASP A 64 -6.39 12.79 26.23
C ASP A 64 -5.48 13.98 25.86
N ILE A 65 -6.08 15.14 25.58
CA ILE A 65 -5.34 16.39 25.34
C ILE A 65 -4.51 16.80 26.57
N ASN A 66 -5.00 16.51 27.78
CA ASN A 66 -4.39 16.94 29.04
C ASN A 66 -3.15 16.11 29.43
N ALA A 67 -2.79 15.11 28.62
CA ALA A 67 -1.63 14.26 28.82
C ALA A 67 -0.29 14.97 28.52
N ILE A 68 -0.32 15.98 27.65
CA ILE A 68 0.86 16.70 27.14
C ILE A 68 0.58 18.20 27.10
N GLU A 69 1.62 19.01 27.28
CA GLU A 69 1.54 20.48 27.15
C GLU A 69 1.82 20.88 25.68
N PRO A 70 1.25 22.01 25.18
CA PRO A 70 1.54 22.50 23.84
C PRO A 70 3.03 22.89 23.66
N PRO A 71 3.59 22.79 22.44
CA PRO A 71 2.90 22.57 21.17
C PRO A 71 2.51 21.10 20.92
N LEU A 72 1.29 20.88 20.43
CA LEU A 72 0.71 19.56 20.21
C LEU A 72 -0.13 19.51 18.93
N LEU A 73 -0.18 18.33 18.30
CA LEU A 73 -1.09 18.02 17.19
C LEU A 73 -2.44 17.53 17.74
N GLN A 74 -3.55 17.91 17.12
CA GLN A 74 -4.89 17.42 17.45
C GLN A 74 -5.68 16.96 16.21
N LYS A 75 -5.60 15.68 15.83
CA LYS A 75 -6.19 15.17 14.58
C LYS A 75 -7.22 14.05 14.81
N ALA A 76 -8.19 13.93 13.90
CA ALA A 76 -9.18 12.85 13.92
C ALA A 76 -8.50 11.47 13.88
N PRO A 77 -8.98 10.45 14.64
CA PRO A 77 -8.22 9.22 14.82
C PRO A 77 -7.90 8.47 13.53
N LEU A 78 -8.87 8.30 12.64
CA LEU A 78 -8.69 7.53 11.40
C LEU A 78 -7.64 8.17 10.48
N ASP A 79 -7.69 9.48 10.30
CA ASP A 79 -6.79 10.21 9.41
C ASP A 79 -5.37 10.24 9.97
N PHE A 80 -5.23 10.40 11.29
CA PHE A 80 -3.92 10.38 11.94
C PHE A 80 -3.28 9.00 11.85
N LEU A 81 -4.03 7.93 12.16
CA LEU A 81 -3.54 6.55 12.07
C LEU A 81 -3.15 6.18 10.62
N LYS A 82 -3.88 6.69 9.61
CA LYS A 82 -3.51 6.56 8.19
C LYS A 82 -2.19 7.27 7.87
N ILE A 83 -2.01 8.53 8.30
CA ILE A 83 -0.75 9.27 8.13
C ILE A 83 0.44 8.53 8.76
N ILE A 84 0.27 8.00 9.97
CA ILE A 84 1.28 7.19 10.66
C ILE A 84 1.61 5.91 9.88
N PHE A 85 0.60 5.24 9.30
CA PHE A 85 0.83 4.05 8.50
C PHE A 85 1.55 4.35 7.17
N CYS A 86 1.41 5.55 6.60
CA CYS A 86 2.04 5.92 5.33
C CYS A 86 3.58 5.77 5.32
N ASN A 87 4.26 6.03 6.45
CA ASN A 87 5.70 5.81 6.58
C ASN A 87 5.98 4.36 7.05
N PRO A 88 6.68 3.51 6.26
CA PRO A 88 7.04 2.15 6.66
C PRO A 88 8.12 2.07 7.76
N ALA A 89 8.86 3.15 8.04
CA ALA A 89 9.86 3.17 9.12
C ALA A 89 9.21 3.11 10.51
N ILE A 90 7.99 3.64 10.67
CA ILE A 90 7.24 3.59 11.93
C ILE A 90 6.75 2.15 12.17
N GLN A 91 7.51 1.40 12.97
CA GLN A 91 7.21 0.00 13.30
C GLN A 91 6.38 -0.17 14.57
N THR A 92 6.77 0.54 15.64
CA THR A 92 6.09 0.52 16.94
C THR A 92 5.43 1.86 17.24
N ILE A 93 4.16 1.80 17.63
CA ILE A 93 3.36 2.95 18.05
C ILE A 93 2.96 2.71 19.51
N LEU A 94 3.21 3.68 20.40
CA LEU A 94 2.84 3.57 21.81
C LEU A 94 1.77 4.61 22.13
N ILE A 95 0.56 4.13 22.39
CA ILE A 95 -0.59 4.94 22.80
C ILE A 95 -0.58 5.06 24.33
N ASN A 96 -0.72 6.29 24.83
CA ASN A 96 -0.56 6.68 26.24
C ASN A 96 0.76 6.15 26.83
N PRO A 97 1.93 6.53 26.27
CA PRO A 97 3.22 6.13 26.80
C PRO A 97 3.41 6.70 28.22
N PRO A 98 4.06 5.97 29.14
CA PRO A 98 4.40 6.50 30.45
C PRO A 98 5.52 7.54 30.34
N LEU A 99 5.16 8.82 30.43
CA LEU A 99 6.12 9.92 30.44
C LEU A 99 6.77 10.04 31.83
N GLU A 100 8.03 9.62 31.97
CA GLU A 100 8.69 9.60 33.29
C GLU A 100 9.18 10.99 33.79
N LYS A 101 9.39 11.99 32.91
CA LYS A 101 10.09 13.26 33.26
C LYS A 101 9.59 14.54 32.57
N THR A 102 8.28 14.74 32.45
CA THR A 102 7.67 16.04 32.12
C THR A 102 6.46 16.32 33.01
N ASN A 103 5.86 17.52 32.95
CA ASN A 103 4.71 17.94 33.77
C ASN A 103 3.38 17.24 33.41
N ALA A 104 3.42 16.03 32.88
CA ALA A 104 2.26 15.25 32.49
C ALA A 104 1.37 14.96 33.71
N LYS A 105 0.14 15.49 33.70
CA LYS A 105 -0.90 15.07 34.65
C LYS A 105 -1.27 13.62 34.36
N ILE A 106 -1.31 12.81 35.42
CA ILE A 106 -1.45 11.33 35.35
C ILE A 106 -2.52 10.92 34.33
N ILE A 107 -2.07 10.27 33.26
CA ILE A 107 -2.93 9.89 32.13
C ILE A 107 -3.91 8.81 32.56
N ALA A 108 -5.21 9.07 32.41
CA ALA A 108 -6.28 8.14 32.76
C ALA A 108 -6.48 7.05 31.68
N GLY A 109 -5.43 6.33 31.32
CA GLY A 109 -5.46 5.29 30.28
C GLY A 109 -4.44 4.19 30.52
N LYS A 110 -4.73 2.97 30.06
CA LYS A 110 -3.69 1.95 29.91
C LYS A 110 -2.83 2.28 28.69
N THR A 111 -1.52 2.14 28.82
CA THR A 111 -0.61 2.14 27.69
C THR A 111 -0.98 0.99 26.73
N LEU A 112 -0.87 1.23 25.42
CA LEU A 112 -1.14 0.26 24.37
C LEU A 112 -0.01 0.34 23.33
N LYS A 113 0.84 -0.69 23.29
CA LYS A 113 1.81 -0.90 22.22
C LYS A 113 1.10 -1.53 21.02
N LEU A 114 1.29 -0.94 19.84
CA LEU A 114 0.85 -1.45 18.55
C LEU A 114 2.07 -1.74 17.67
N ASN A 115 2.08 -2.88 16.98
CA ASN A 115 2.89 -3.05 15.77
C ASN A 115 2.11 -2.56 14.52
N ARG A 116 2.76 -2.54 13.35
CA ARG A 116 2.11 -2.10 12.09
C ARG A 116 0.88 -2.91 11.67
N ASN A 117 0.84 -4.22 11.94
CA ASN A 117 -0.33 -5.05 11.64
C ASN A 117 -1.53 -4.66 12.52
N GLN A 118 -1.29 -4.47 13.82
CA GLN A 118 -2.30 -3.95 14.74
C GLN A 118 -2.74 -2.52 14.37
N LEU A 119 -1.83 -1.63 13.96
CA LEU A 119 -2.19 -0.31 13.41
C LEU A 119 -3.08 -0.44 12.15
N SER A 120 -2.75 -1.32 11.22
CA SER A 120 -3.58 -1.58 10.02
C SER A 120 -4.96 -2.15 10.38
N ALA A 121 -5.03 -3.10 11.31
CA ALA A 121 -6.29 -3.65 11.82
C ALA A 121 -7.10 -2.59 12.60
N MET A 122 -6.44 -1.65 13.28
CA MET A 122 -7.07 -0.51 13.94
C MET A 122 -7.73 0.42 12.92
N ILE A 123 -7.01 0.82 11.87
CA ILE A 123 -7.52 1.64 10.76
C ILE A 123 -8.75 0.97 10.13
N GLY A 124 -8.65 -0.30 9.76
CA GLY A 124 -9.76 -1.06 9.16
C GLY A 124 -10.96 -1.20 10.10
N SER A 125 -10.73 -1.26 11.41
CA SER A 125 -11.83 -1.36 12.37
C SER A 125 -12.74 -0.13 12.38
N PHE A 126 -12.24 1.08 12.15
CA PHE A 126 -13.08 2.29 12.07
C PHE A 126 -14.11 2.18 10.94
N GLN A 127 -13.72 1.59 9.81
CA GLN A 127 -14.51 1.53 8.58
C GLN A 127 -15.39 0.27 8.47
N VAL A 128 -15.19 -0.74 9.32
CA VAL A 128 -15.98 -1.99 9.34
C VAL A 128 -16.75 -2.14 10.65
N ASP A 129 -18.07 -2.29 10.56
CA ASP A 129 -18.92 -2.75 11.67
C ASP A 129 -19.34 -4.20 11.48
N VAL A 130 -18.67 -5.10 12.20
CA VAL A 130 -18.92 -6.55 12.14
C VAL A 130 -20.18 -6.87 12.96
N THR A 131 -21.31 -6.96 12.27
CA THR A 131 -22.58 -7.45 12.82
C THR A 131 -22.52 -8.95 13.12
N LYS A 132 -23.48 -9.47 13.90
CA LYS A 132 -23.56 -10.91 14.21
C LYS A 132 -23.83 -11.79 12.98
N GLU A 133 -24.46 -11.24 11.95
CA GLU A 133 -25.00 -12.00 10.81
C GLU A 133 -23.93 -12.29 9.75
N ASN A 134 -22.93 -11.42 9.62
CA ASN A 134 -21.78 -11.60 8.71
C ASN A 134 -20.58 -12.31 9.37
N ALA A 135 -20.77 -12.91 10.56
CA ALA A 135 -19.66 -13.16 11.49
C ALA A 135 -18.74 -14.34 11.17
N ASP A 136 -19.09 -15.26 10.26
CA ASP A 136 -18.35 -16.52 10.05
C ASP A 136 -17.94 -16.83 8.59
N ASP A 137 -18.48 -16.13 7.58
CA ASP A 137 -17.96 -16.19 6.20
C ASP A 137 -16.83 -15.17 5.99
N PHE A 138 -15.72 -15.41 6.69
CA PHE A 138 -14.54 -14.54 6.64
C PHE A 138 -13.99 -14.41 5.22
N THR A 139 -13.87 -15.53 4.50
CA THR A 139 -13.21 -15.58 3.19
C THR A 139 -13.95 -14.72 2.16
N LYS A 140 -15.29 -14.75 2.11
CA LYS A 140 -16.09 -13.87 1.25
C LYS A 140 -15.96 -12.41 1.63
N ASN A 141 -16.09 -12.07 2.91
CA ASN A 141 -16.03 -10.68 3.38
C ASN A 141 -14.65 -10.06 3.15
N ILE A 142 -13.58 -10.85 3.33
CA ILE A 142 -12.20 -10.47 2.99
C ILE A 142 -12.06 -10.19 1.48
N MET A 143 -12.60 -11.06 0.61
CA MET A 143 -12.55 -10.86 -0.84
C MET A 143 -13.31 -9.61 -1.31
N ILE A 144 -14.44 -9.28 -0.67
CA ILE A 144 -15.20 -8.05 -0.97
C ILE A 144 -14.34 -6.82 -0.67
N GLU A 145 -13.79 -6.72 0.55
CA GLU A 145 -12.93 -5.60 0.93
C GLU A 145 -11.66 -5.51 0.08
N MET A 146 -11.02 -6.64 -0.26
CA MET A 146 -9.86 -6.65 -1.15
C MET A 146 -10.19 -6.16 -2.57
N ASN A 147 -11.28 -6.61 -3.17
CA ASN A 147 -11.67 -6.18 -4.52
C ASN A 147 -11.98 -4.67 -4.56
N ASN A 148 -12.51 -4.12 -3.47
CA ASN A 148 -12.72 -2.67 -3.30
C ASN A 148 -11.42 -1.89 -3.00
N GLY A 149 -10.27 -2.56 -2.84
CA GLY A 149 -8.99 -1.93 -2.45
C GLY A 149 -8.84 -1.65 -0.94
N ASN A 150 -9.83 -1.99 -0.12
CA ASN A 150 -9.88 -1.73 1.32
C ASN A 150 -8.99 -2.70 2.13
N LEU A 151 -7.68 -2.71 1.86
CA LEU A 151 -6.74 -3.68 2.44
C LEU A 151 -6.70 -3.65 3.99
N HIS A 152 -6.88 -2.48 4.60
CA HIS A 152 -7.00 -2.35 6.07
C HIS A 152 -8.24 -3.08 6.62
N ASN A 153 -9.39 -2.94 5.96
CA ASN A 153 -10.63 -3.62 6.33
C ASN A 153 -10.46 -5.14 6.20
N ALA A 154 -9.88 -5.59 5.07
CA ALA A 154 -9.57 -6.98 4.83
C ALA A 154 -8.61 -7.56 5.90
N ASN A 155 -7.60 -6.80 6.34
CA ASN A 155 -6.70 -7.20 7.42
C ASN A 155 -7.40 -7.25 8.80
N TYR A 156 -8.28 -6.31 9.11
CA TYR A 156 -9.07 -6.31 10.33
C TYR A 156 -10.00 -7.55 10.41
N ILE A 157 -10.70 -7.86 9.32
CA ILE A 157 -11.56 -9.05 9.21
C ILE A 157 -10.73 -10.34 9.28
N SER A 158 -9.55 -10.37 8.65
CA SER A 158 -8.62 -11.50 8.73
C SER A 158 -8.12 -11.75 10.16
N ASN A 159 -7.75 -10.70 10.90
CA ASN A 159 -7.36 -10.82 12.30
C ASN A 159 -8.52 -11.30 13.21
N LEU A 160 -9.77 -10.91 12.91
CA LEU A 160 -10.95 -11.48 13.60
C LEU A 160 -11.12 -12.98 13.32
N ALA A 161 -10.80 -13.43 12.09
CA ALA A 161 -10.77 -14.85 11.75
C ALA A 161 -9.68 -15.60 12.55
N LEU A 162 -8.46 -15.03 12.65
CA LEU A 162 -7.39 -15.56 13.50
C LEU A 162 -7.83 -15.67 14.96
N ALA A 163 -8.51 -14.66 15.49
CA ALA A 163 -9.05 -14.64 16.85
C ALA A 163 -10.10 -15.74 17.13
N LYS A 164 -10.78 -16.24 16.08
CA LYS A 164 -11.67 -17.41 16.12
C LYS A 164 -10.97 -18.74 15.75
N GLY A 165 -9.64 -18.76 15.61
CA GLY A 165 -8.87 -19.95 15.21
C GLY A 165 -9.05 -20.35 13.74
N LYS A 166 -9.53 -19.45 12.88
CA LYS A 166 -9.89 -19.73 11.47
C LYS A 166 -8.74 -19.52 10.48
N ALA A 167 -7.49 -19.64 10.91
CA ALA A 167 -6.29 -19.44 10.08
C ALA A 167 -6.36 -20.21 8.74
N GLN A 168 -6.79 -21.47 8.77
CA GLN A 168 -6.93 -22.32 7.58
C GLN A 168 -7.97 -21.80 6.55
N GLN A 169 -9.02 -21.09 6.99
CA GLN A 169 -10.05 -20.55 6.08
C GLN A 169 -9.57 -19.32 5.31
N ILE A 170 -8.65 -18.54 5.89
CA ILE A 170 -8.09 -17.32 5.29
C ILE A 170 -6.73 -17.56 4.61
N ALA A 171 -6.13 -18.74 4.78
CA ALA A 171 -4.74 -19.01 4.38
C ALA A 171 -4.48 -18.78 2.88
N ALA A 172 -5.47 -19.01 2.02
CA ALA A 172 -5.34 -18.79 0.57
C ALA A 172 -5.30 -17.30 0.15
N ILE A 173 -5.46 -16.35 1.09
CA ILE A 173 -5.66 -14.93 0.81
C ILE A 173 -4.86 -14.02 1.75
N TYR A 174 -4.78 -14.36 3.04
CA TYR A 174 -4.22 -13.47 4.06
C TYR A 174 -2.76 -13.02 3.82
N PRO A 175 -1.84 -13.88 3.34
CA PRO A 175 -0.49 -13.43 3.00
C PRO A 175 -0.47 -12.32 1.94
N GLN A 176 -1.36 -12.35 0.94
CA GLN A 176 -1.45 -11.31 -0.09
C GLN A 176 -1.85 -9.95 0.51
N ILE A 177 -2.76 -9.95 1.48
CA ILE A 177 -3.19 -8.72 2.19
C ILE A 177 -2.01 -8.11 2.93
N LEU A 178 -1.28 -8.93 3.67
CA LEU A 178 -0.11 -8.50 4.43
C LEU A 178 1.02 -8.03 3.52
N ILE A 179 1.31 -8.74 2.43
CA ILE A 179 2.28 -8.34 1.39
C ILE A 179 1.90 -6.99 0.77
N ASN A 180 0.63 -6.80 0.38
CA ASN A 180 0.16 -5.54 -0.22
C ASN A 180 0.20 -4.37 0.78
N LEU A 181 -0.01 -4.64 2.07
CA LEU A 181 0.17 -3.68 3.17
C LEU A 181 1.64 -3.49 3.60
N ARG A 182 2.59 -4.15 2.95
CA ARG A 182 4.03 -4.17 3.27
C ARG A 182 4.37 -4.73 4.67
N LEU A 183 3.49 -5.56 5.22
CA LEU A 183 3.62 -6.28 6.50
C LEU A 183 4.36 -7.61 6.27
N TYR A 184 5.59 -7.54 5.76
CA TYR A 184 6.32 -8.72 5.29
C TYR A 184 6.71 -9.72 6.40
N GLN A 185 6.99 -9.22 7.61
CA GLN A 185 7.23 -10.05 8.81
C GLN A 185 5.98 -10.87 9.15
N ASP A 186 4.83 -10.21 9.36
CA ASP A 186 3.55 -10.86 9.65
C ASP A 186 3.17 -11.87 8.56
N ALA A 187 3.43 -11.54 7.29
CA ALA A 187 3.17 -12.42 6.16
C ALA A 187 4.02 -13.70 6.23
N TYR A 188 5.32 -13.56 6.49
CA TYR A 188 6.26 -14.68 6.62
C TYR A 188 5.95 -15.57 7.83
N ASP A 189 5.60 -14.99 8.98
CA ASP A 189 5.27 -15.76 10.18
C ASP A 189 3.92 -16.48 10.06
N PHE A 190 2.96 -15.94 9.31
CA PHE A 190 1.75 -16.67 8.93
C PHE A 190 2.05 -17.80 7.91
N ILE A 191 2.91 -17.54 6.93
CA ILE A 191 3.38 -18.53 5.93
C ILE A 191 4.04 -19.75 6.61
N LYS A 192 4.84 -19.53 7.67
CA LYS A 192 5.45 -20.59 8.49
C LYS A 192 4.44 -21.56 9.13
N ILE A 193 3.15 -21.22 9.23
CA ILE A 193 2.11 -22.10 9.76
C ILE A 193 1.80 -23.25 8.79
N PHE A 194 1.97 -23.05 7.48
CA PHE A 194 1.67 -24.06 6.44
C PHE A 194 2.85 -24.24 5.46
N PRO A 195 4.07 -24.59 5.95
CA PRO A 195 5.32 -24.33 5.24
C PRO A 195 5.54 -25.18 3.98
N GLN A 196 4.81 -26.30 3.82
CA GLN A 196 4.89 -27.19 2.66
C GLN A 196 3.75 -26.96 1.64
N ASN A 197 2.93 -25.92 1.83
CA ASN A 197 1.87 -25.59 0.88
C ASN A 197 2.46 -24.81 -0.32
N PRO A 198 2.26 -25.25 -1.58
CA PRO A 198 2.76 -24.56 -2.78
C PRO A 198 2.41 -23.06 -2.86
N LEU A 199 1.24 -22.67 -2.35
CA LEU A 199 0.80 -21.27 -2.30
C LEU A 199 1.54 -20.47 -1.21
N MET A 200 1.92 -21.10 -0.09
CA MET A 200 2.74 -20.44 0.94
C MET A 200 4.19 -20.26 0.47
N LEU A 201 4.75 -21.26 -0.21
CA LEU A 201 6.05 -21.12 -0.89
C LEU A 201 6.01 -19.98 -1.93
N TYR A 202 4.93 -19.87 -2.71
CA TYR A 202 4.74 -18.76 -3.64
C TYR A 202 4.70 -17.39 -2.95
N TYR A 203 3.97 -17.25 -1.83
CA TYR A 203 3.97 -15.99 -1.08
C TYR A 203 5.33 -15.68 -0.44
N SER A 204 6.08 -16.69 0.01
CA SER A 204 7.47 -16.52 0.46
C SER A 204 8.36 -16.01 -0.68
N ALA A 205 8.23 -16.57 -1.88
CA ALA A 205 8.95 -16.11 -3.07
C ALA A 205 8.62 -14.64 -3.43
N ILE A 206 7.35 -14.20 -3.29
CA ILE A 206 6.98 -12.79 -3.45
C ILE A 206 7.68 -11.92 -2.40
N ILE A 207 7.67 -12.30 -1.12
CA ILE A 207 8.33 -11.55 -0.05
C ILE A 207 9.81 -11.35 -0.37
N PHE A 208 10.55 -12.42 -0.66
CA PHE A 208 11.96 -12.32 -1.05
C PHE A 208 12.18 -11.50 -2.33
N ARG A 209 11.21 -11.45 -3.26
CA ARG A 209 11.31 -10.63 -4.48
C ARG A 209 11.18 -9.15 -4.18
N VAL A 210 10.16 -8.75 -3.42
CA VAL A 210 9.92 -7.33 -3.11
C VAL A 210 10.96 -6.75 -2.13
N THR A 211 11.68 -7.62 -1.41
CA THR A 211 12.89 -7.28 -0.64
C THR A 211 14.20 -7.56 -1.41
N GLY A 212 14.16 -7.68 -2.75
CA GLY A 212 15.34 -7.68 -3.62
C GLY A 212 16.13 -8.99 -3.74
N ASN A 213 15.83 -10.02 -2.95
CA ASN A 213 16.54 -11.30 -2.95
C ASN A 213 16.05 -12.24 -4.06
N PHE A 214 16.27 -11.82 -5.32
CA PHE A 214 15.85 -12.57 -6.52
C PHE A 214 16.45 -13.97 -6.62
N LYS A 215 17.63 -14.20 -6.02
CA LYS A 215 18.22 -15.54 -5.91
C LYS A 215 17.33 -16.44 -5.05
N LYS A 216 16.97 -15.99 -3.84
CA LYS A 216 16.12 -16.80 -2.95
C LYS A 216 14.70 -16.98 -3.49
N THR A 217 14.14 -15.96 -4.14
CA THR A 217 12.91 -16.10 -4.94
C THR A 217 13.03 -17.22 -5.97
N SER A 218 14.11 -17.27 -6.74
CA SER A 218 14.31 -18.29 -7.78
C SER A 218 14.48 -19.69 -7.22
N GLU A 219 15.23 -19.85 -6.11
CA GLU A 219 15.34 -21.12 -5.37
C GLU A 219 13.95 -21.64 -4.93
N ILE A 220 13.13 -20.76 -4.33
CA ILE A 220 11.80 -21.13 -3.84
C ILE A 220 10.84 -21.44 -4.99
N LEU A 221 10.82 -20.63 -6.06
CA LEU A 221 9.99 -20.89 -7.24
C LEU A 221 10.37 -22.20 -7.96
N HIS A 222 11.63 -22.63 -7.89
CA HIS A 222 12.06 -23.93 -8.39
C HIS A 222 11.60 -25.09 -7.49
N SER A 223 11.61 -24.90 -6.16
CA SER A 223 11.11 -25.90 -5.20
C SER A 223 9.60 -26.20 -5.30
N ILE A 224 8.82 -25.30 -5.91
CA ILE A 224 7.39 -25.52 -6.17
C ILE A 224 7.22 -26.51 -7.34
N ALA A 225 6.79 -27.72 -6.99
CA ALA A 225 6.53 -28.83 -7.92
C ALA A 225 5.69 -28.43 -9.14
N GLU A 226 6.02 -28.99 -10.31
CA GLU A 226 5.45 -28.58 -11.60
C GLU A 226 3.95 -28.89 -11.71
N ASN A 227 3.51 -30.01 -11.14
CA ASN A 227 2.12 -30.44 -11.09
C ASN A 227 1.26 -29.69 -10.04
N ALA A 228 1.82 -28.75 -9.27
CA ALA A 228 1.09 -28.01 -8.22
C ALA A 228 0.09 -26.96 -8.76
N GLY A 229 -0.11 -26.86 -10.08
CA GLY A 229 -0.99 -25.86 -10.71
C GLY A 229 -0.45 -24.41 -10.69
N MET A 230 0.79 -24.21 -10.23
CA MET A 230 1.35 -22.89 -9.95
C MET A 230 2.07 -22.22 -11.14
N GLU A 231 2.08 -22.78 -12.36
CA GLU A 231 3.02 -22.31 -13.40
C GLU A 231 2.74 -20.90 -13.94
N ASN A 232 1.48 -20.45 -14.02
CA ASN A 232 1.19 -19.03 -14.34
C ASN A 232 1.73 -18.11 -13.24
N LYS A 233 1.57 -18.50 -11.98
CA LYS A 233 2.09 -17.77 -10.81
C LYS A 233 3.63 -17.77 -10.77
N LYS A 234 4.29 -18.90 -11.07
CA LYS A 234 5.74 -19.00 -11.25
C LYS A 234 6.22 -18.12 -12.42
N THR A 235 5.51 -18.11 -13.54
CA THR A 235 5.79 -17.25 -14.71
C THR A 235 5.66 -15.76 -14.37
N LEU A 236 4.66 -15.39 -13.56
CA LEU A 236 4.41 -14.00 -13.15
C LEU A 236 5.56 -13.45 -12.30
N GLN A 237 6.03 -14.21 -11.31
CA GLN A 237 7.15 -13.78 -10.48
C GLN A 237 8.50 -13.80 -11.23
N LYS A 238 8.68 -14.70 -12.22
CA LYS A 238 9.79 -14.63 -13.19
C LYS A 238 9.74 -13.32 -14.01
N ALA A 239 8.56 -12.92 -14.50
CA ALA A 239 8.38 -11.67 -15.27
C ALA A 239 8.72 -10.42 -14.43
N TRP A 240 8.31 -10.40 -13.15
CA TRP A 240 8.70 -9.35 -12.22
C TRP A 240 10.21 -9.30 -11.96
N ILE A 241 10.88 -10.45 -11.79
CA ILE A 241 12.35 -10.51 -11.67
C ILE A 241 13.01 -9.94 -12.94
N ASP A 242 12.59 -10.36 -14.13
CA ASP A 242 13.11 -9.84 -15.41
C ASP A 242 12.96 -8.32 -15.51
N MET A 243 11.77 -7.78 -15.19
CA MET A 243 11.52 -6.34 -15.21
C MET A 243 12.42 -5.58 -14.23
N SER A 244 12.62 -6.13 -13.02
CA SER A 244 13.45 -5.53 -11.97
C SER A 244 14.95 -5.64 -12.26
N LEU A 245 15.40 -6.69 -12.94
CA LEU A 245 16.78 -6.82 -13.45
C LEU A 245 17.05 -5.98 -14.71
N GLY A 246 16.00 -5.52 -15.41
CA GLY A 246 16.12 -4.73 -16.64
C GLY A 246 16.00 -5.52 -17.95
N ASN A 247 15.67 -6.81 -17.87
CA ASN A 247 15.38 -7.69 -19.01
C ASN A 247 14.00 -7.36 -19.61
N LEU A 248 13.76 -6.12 -20.05
CA LEU A 248 12.41 -5.61 -20.32
C LEU A 248 11.69 -6.38 -21.44
N LYS A 249 12.41 -6.83 -22.47
CA LYS A 249 11.84 -7.66 -23.56
C LYS A 249 11.31 -8.99 -23.03
N ASP A 250 12.06 -9.62 -22.14
CA ASP A 250 11.74 -10.89 -21.50
C ASP A 250 10.58 -10.78 -20.51
N ALA A 251 10.48 -9.67 -19.79
CA ALA A 251 9.33 -9.33 -18.96
C ALA A 251 8.09 -9.06 -19.80
N GLU A 252 8.20 -8.24 -20.86
CA GLU A 252 7.10 -7.88 -21.77
C GLU A 252 6.44 -9.14 -22.36
N ILE A 253 7.24 -10.10 -22.85
CA ILE A 253 6.77 -11.39 -23.37
C ILE A 253 6.03 -12.21 -22.30
N LYS A 254 6.59 -12.32 -21.09
CA LYS A 254 5.99 -13.12 -20.01
C LYS A 254 4.70 -12.50 -19.48
N PHE A 255 4.63 -11.18 -19.32
CA PHE A 255 3.39 -10.51 -18.94
C PHE A 255 2.34 -10.57 -20.07
N LYS A 256 2.71 -10.36 -21.35
CA LYS A 256 1.77 -10.50 -22.49
C LYS A 256 1.19 -11.91 -22.58
N LYS A 257 1.97 -12.97 -22.32
CA LYS A 257 1.47 -14.35 -22.18
C LYS A 257 0.40 -14.50 -21.09
N LEU A 258 0.60 -13.85 -19.94
CA LEU A 258 -0.25 -13.98 -18.75
C LEU A 258 -1.58 -13.21 -18.84
N LEU A 259 -1.74 -12.28 -19.79
CA LEU A 259 -3.03 -11.62 -20.06
C LEU A 259 -4.17 -12.60 -20.42
N ASN A 260 -3.81 -13.81 -20.88
CA ASN A 260 -4.73 -14.90 -21.19
C ASN A 260 -5.10 -15.78 -19.98
N SER A 261 -4.50 -15.57 -18.81
CA SER A 261 -4.92 -16.25 -17.56
C SER A 261 -5.85 -15.34 -16.75
N PRO A 262 -7.14 -15.66 -16.58
CA PRO A 262 -8.07 -14.80 -15.83
C PRO A 262 -7.63 -14.49 -14.39
N LEU A 263 -6.87 -15.39 -13.75
CA LEU A 263 -6.40 -15.23 -12.36
C LEU A 263 -5.15 -14.36 -12.22
N GLU A 264 -4.31 -14.27 -13.25
CA GLU A 264 -3.08 -13.46 -13.24
C GLU A 264 -3.21 -12.18 -14.07
N LYS A 265 -4.25 -12.05 -14.93
CA LYS A 265 -4.43 -10.94 -15.88
C LYS A 265 -4.33 -9.55 -15.26
N ASN A 266 -4.81 -9.35 -14.04
CA ASN A 266 -4.73 -8.05 -13.35
C ASN A 266 -3.28 -7.68 -13.03
N GLU A 267 -2.61 -8.47 -12.18
CA GLU A 267 -1.18 -8.27 -11.83
C GLU A 267 -0.27 -8.26 -13.08
N ALA A 268 -0.57 -9.08 -14.08
CA ALA A 268 0.14 -9.09 -15.36
C ALA A 268 -0.09 -7.82 -16.21
N SER A 269 -1.26 -7.18 -16.12
CA SER A 269 -1.52 -5.88 -16.77
C SER A 269 -0.77 -4.75 -16.06
N ILE A 270 -0.69 -4.77 -14.73
CA ILE A 270 0.15 -3.83 -13.95
C ILE A 270 1.62 -3.99 -14.35
N GLY A 271 2.14 -5.22 -14.33
CA GLY A 271 3.53 -5.53 -14.68
C GLY A 271 3.86 -5.21 -16.15
N LEU A 272 2.93 -5.46 -17.08
CA LEU A 272 3.11 -5.08 -18.48
C LEU A 272 3.17 -3.56 -18.65
N GLY A 273 2.26 -2.81 -18.05
CA GLY A 273 2.29 -1.35 -18.07
C GLY A 273 3.58 -0.79 -17.44
N MET A 274 3.99 -1.31 -16.29
CA MET A 274 5.24 -0.94 -15.63
C MET A 274 6.48 -1.24 -16.51
N THR A 275 6.46 -2.35 -17.25
CA THR A 275 7.51 -2.72 -18.22
C THR A 275 7.53 -1.80 -19.44
N LEU A 276 6.37 -1.59 -20.09
CA LEU A 276 6.22 -0.75 -21.27
C LEU A 276 6.53 0.72 -20.99
N SER A 277 6.12 1.24 -19.82
CA SER A 277 6.47 2.60 -19.41
C SER A 277 7.96 2.74 -19.10
N LYS A 278 8.59 1.82 -18.35
CA LYS A 278 10.04 1.80 -18.12
C LYS A 278 10.82 1.79 -19.44
N LYS A 279 10.39 0.96 -20.41
CA LYS A 279 10.92 0.91 -21.77
C LYS A 279 10.75 2.24 -22.51
N GLY A 280 9.52 2.78 -22.56
CA GLY A 280 9.20 4.05 -23.22
C GLY A 280 9.97 5.25 -22.66
N PHE A 281 10.31 5.29 -21.38
CA PHE A 281 11.17 6.35 -20.81
C PHE A 281 12.66 6.19 -21.15
N LEU A 282 13.16 4.96 -21.28
CA LEU A 282 14.55 4.70 -21.67
C LEU A 282 14.77 4.93 -23.18
N GLU A 283 13.87 4.40 -24.00
CA GLU A 283 13.93 4.43 -25.47
C GLU A 283 13.34 5.73 -26.06
N LYS A 284 12.67 6.55 -25.23
CA LYS A 284 11.86 7.74 -25.60
C LYS A 284 10.70 7.40 -26.56
N ASP A 285 10.22 6.16 -26.50
CA ASP A 285 9.11 5.67 -27.31
C ASP A 285 7.75 6.06 -26.71
N PHE A 286 7.14 7.09 -27.29
CA PHE A 286 5.79 7.53 -26.95
C PHE A 286 4.70 6.49 -27.30
N GLN A 287 4.94 5.56 -28.24
CA GLN A 287 3.99 4.50 -28.56
C GLN A 287 3.95 3.45 -27.45
N ALA A 288 5.09 3.03 -26.90
CA ALA A 288 5.13 2.20 -25.69
C ALA A 288 4.50 2.90 -24.47
N LEU A 289 4.64 4.23 -24.32
CA LEU A 289 3.94 4.98 -23.28
C LEU A 289 2.41 4.97 -23.47
N ASN A 290 1.92 5.08 -24.71
CA ASN A 290 0.49 4.98 -25.02
C ASN A 290 -0.06 3.55 -24.82
N GLU A 291 0.67 2.51 -25.23
CA GLU A 291 0.31 1.10 -24.96
C GLU A 291 0.26 0.83 -23.44
N SER A 292 1.23 1.37 -22.69
CA SER A 292 1.24 1.30 -21.23
C SER A 292 0.02 1.96 -20.60
N LEU A 293 -0.39 3.15 -21.07
CA LEU A 293 -1.57 3.84 -20.55
C LEU A 293 -2.86 3.09 -20.86
N ASP A 294 -2.99 2.51 -22.05
CA ASP A 294 -4.14 1.69 -22.45
C ASP A 294 -4.25 0.42 -21.59
N VAL A 295 -3.16 -0.33 -21.42
CA VAL A 295 -3.12 -1.54 -20.58
C VAL A 295 -3.44 -1.23 -19.11
N LEU A 296 -2.85 -0.18 -18.54
CA LEU A 296 -3.11 0.20 -17.14
C LEU A 296 -4.55 0.70 -16.95
N LYS A 297 -5.11 1.50 -17.87
CA LYS A 297 -6.51 1.94 -17.78
C LYS A 297 -7.48 0.77 -17.92
N LYS A 298 -7.18 -0.22 -18.77
CA LYS A 298 -7.95 -1.48 -18.85
C LYS A 298 -7.86 -2.33 -17.58
N SER A 299 -6.78 -2.22 -16.80
CA SER A 299 -6.65 -2.95 -15.53
C SER A 299 -7.54 -2.43 -14.40
N LEU A 300 -7.95 -1.16 -14.43
CA LEU A 300 -8.84 -0.55 -13.41
C LEU A 300 -10.22 -1.21 -13.33
N GLY A 301 -10.66 -1.88 -14.40
CA GLY A 301 -11.90 -2.66 -14.43
C GLY A 301 -11.75 -4.13 -14.03
N LEU A 302 -10.59 -4.56 -13.50
CA LEU A 302 -10.31 -5.95 -13.14
C LEU A 302 -10.36 -6.16 -11.62
N ASN A 303 -11.03 -7.22 -11.19
CA ASN A 303 -11.01 -7.70 -9.80
C ASN A 303 -9.57 -8.06 -9.37
N GLY A 304 -9.25 -7.89 -8.08
CA GLY A 304 -7.92 -8.17 -7.52
C GLY A 304 -7.32 -7.05 -6.64
N GLY A 305 -7.97 -5.88 -6.54
CA GLY A 305 -7.59 -4.83 -5.58
C GLY A 305 -6.33 -4.02 -5.93
N LEU A 306 -5.83 -4.11 -7.17
CA LEU A 306 -4.60 -3.43 -7.61
C LEU A 306 -4.83 -2.01 -8.15
N ASN A 307 -6.06 -1.49 -8.09
CA ASN A 307 -6.43 -0.20 -8.66
C ASN A 307 -5.61 0.98 -8.11
N ALA A 308 -5.23 0.95 -6.82
CA ALA A 308 -4.34 1.95 -6.23
C ALA A 308 -2.96 2.00 -6.93
N GLN A 309 -2.46 0.84 -7.36
CA GLN A 309 -1.17 0.69 -8.05
C GLN A 309 -1.30 1.08 -9.52
N ALA A 310 -2.38 0.66 -10.19
CA ALA A 310 -2.69 1.10 -11.55
C ALA A 310 -2.75 2.63 -11.64
N HIS A 311 -3.48 3.27 -10.72
CA HIS A 311 -3.56 4.73 -10.60
C HIS A 311 -2.18 5.36 -10.30
N PHE A 312 -1.38 4.79 -9.40
CA PHE A 312 0.00 5.25 -9.14
C PHE A 312 0.87 5.22 -10.41
N TYR A 313 0.85 4.12 -11.18
CA TYR A 313 1.64 4.00 -12.40
C TYR A 313 1.11 4.88 -13.56
N ILE A 314 -0.20 5.09 -13.67
CA ILE A 314 -0.78 6.06 -14.62
C ILE A 314 -0.36 7.49 -14.25
N GLY A 315 -0.46 7.87 -12.97
CA GLY A 315 0.01 9.17 -12.46
C GLY A 315 1.50 9.38 -12.69
N ASN A 316 2.32 8.33 -12.51
CA ASN A 316 3.75 8.33 -12.82
C ASN A 316 4.03 8.61 -14.31
N ILE A 317 3.23 8.04 -15.22
CA ILE A 317 3.39 8.27 -16.66
C ILE A 317 3.00 9.70 -17.04
N TYR A 318 1.88 10.20 -16.51
CA TYR A 318 1.45 11.57 -16.73
C TYR A 318 2.45 12.59 -16.16
N PHE A 319 3.00 12.37 -14.98
CA PHE A 319 4.03 13.24 -14.40
C PHE A 319 5.28 13.32 -15.29
N LYS A 320 5.81 12.16 -15.72
CA LYS A 320 6.99 12.09 -16.61
C LYS A 320 6.74 12.63 -18.03
N THR A 321 5.48 12.82 -18.42
CA THR A 321 5.08 13.42 -19.70
C THR A 321 4.55 14.85 -19.56
N ALA A 322 4.83 15.52 -18.43
CA ALA A 322 4.43 16.90 -18.09
C ALA A 322 2.91 17.15 -18.05
N LYS A 323 2.11 16.09 -17.99
CA LYS A 323 0.64 16.11 -17.90
C LYS A 323 0.22 16.18 -16.44
N HIS A 324 0.56 17.31 -15.81
CA HIS A 324 0.49 17.45 -14.36
C HIS A 324 -0.94 17.44 -13.81
N THR A 325 -1.94 17.88 -14.57
CA THR A 325 -3.35 17.81 -14.16
C THR A 325 -3.85 16.36 -14.09
N GLU A 326 -3.71 15.59 -15.18
CA GLU A 326 -4.11 14.17 -15.19
C GLU A 326 -3.27 13.31 -14.23
N SER A 327 -2.05 13.78 -13.91
CA SER A 327 -1.17 13.15 -12.94
C SER A 327 -1.69 13.25 -11.50
N VAL A 328 -2.19 14.42 -11.08
CA VAL A 328 -2.68 14.58 -9.70
C VAL A 328 -4.00 13.85 -9.47
N GLU A 329 -4.95 13.90 -10.41
CA GLU A 329 -6.22 13.14 -10.34
C GLU A 329 -5.98 11.65 -10.06
N HIS A 330 -4.99 11.06 -10.74
CA HIS A 330 -4.66 9.66 -10.56
C HIS A 330 -3.85 9.37 -9.28
N TYR A 331 -3.00 10.27 -8.79
CA TYR A 331 -2.41 10.08 -7.46
C TYR A 331 -3.43 10.28 -6.32
N GLU A 332 -4.41 11.16 -6.48
CA GLU A 332 -5.50 11.36 -5.51
C GLU A 332 -6.35 10.09 -5.36
N GLU A 333 -6.79 9.46 -6.47
CA GLU A 333 -7.47 8.16 -6.41
C GLU A 333 -6.56 7.02 -5.89
N SER A 334 -5.26 7.04 -6.21
CA SER A 334 -4.28 6.10 -5.63
C SER A 334 -4.20 6.23 -4.10
N PHE A 335 -4.05 7.45 -3.59
CA PHE A 335 -3.93 7.75 -2.16
C PHE A 335 -5.23 7.45 -1.39
N LYS A 336 -6.38 7.77 -1.99
CA LYS A 336 -7.72 7.48 -1.47
C LYS A 336 -7.97 5.98 -1.27
N LEU A 337 -7.49 5.14 -2.20
CA LEU A 337 -7.58 3.68 -2.11
C LEU A 337 -6.51 3.08 -1.17
N THR A 338 -5.27 3.57 -1.21
CA THR A 338 -4.19 3.09 -0.34
C THR A 338 -3.21 4.24 -0.02
N PRO A 339 -3.35 4.88 1.15
CA PRO A 339 -2.44 5.93 1.59
C PRO A 339 -0.99 5.44 1.67
N SER A 340 -0.05 6.18 1.07
CA SER A 340 1.38 5.86 1.12
C SER A 340 2.24 7.12 1.07
N LEU A 341 3.42 7.08 1.71
CA LEU A 341 4.40 8.17 1.64
C LEU A 341 4.91 8.42 0.20
N PRO A 342 5.22 7.41 -0.63
CA PRO A 342 5.52 7.64 -2.05
C PRO A 342 4.42 8.37 -2.84
N THR A 343 3.15 8.02 -2.63
CA THR A 343 2.02 8.72 -3.30
C THR A 343 1.93 10.17 -2.82
N MET A 344 2.07 10.40 -1.52
CA MET A 344 2.12 11.74 -0.91
C MET A 344 3.24 12.62 -1.48
N ILE A 345 4.47 12.10 -1.56
CA ILE A 345 5.61 12.82 -2.15
C ILE A 345 5.33 13.14 -3.62
N ASN A 346 4.89 12.15 -4.41
CA ASN A 346 4.56 12.35 -5.82
C ASN A 346 3.45 13.41 -6.02
N MET A 347 2.37 13.41 -5.23
CA MET A 347 1.34 14.47 -5.27
C MET A 347 1.92 15.85 -4.99
N THR A 348 2.78 15.96 -3.98
CA THR A 348 3.45 17.22 -3.61
C THR A 348 4.28 17.75 -4.78
N ASN A 349 5.04 16.87 -5.44
CA ASN A 349 5.85 17.20 -6.60
C ASN A 349 5.00 17.62 -7.82
N VAL A 350 3.78 17.09 -7.96
CA VAL A 350 2.83 17.54 -8.99
C VAL A 350 2.27 18.94 -8.68
N TYR A 351 1.81 19.18 -7.45
CA TYR A 351 1.35 20.51 -7.03
C TYR A 351 2.44 21.58 -7.21
N LEU A 352 3.71 21.25 -6.91
CA LEU A 352 4.87 22.11 -7.21
C LEU A 352 5.01 22.46 -8.70
N ASN A 353 4.90 21.47 -9.59
CA ASN A 353 4.98 21.72 -11.04
C ASN A 353 3.74 22.45 -11.60
N LEU A 354 2.59 22.38 -10.91
CA LEU A 354 1.40 23.17 -11.18
C LEU A 354 1.43 24.58 -10.54
N ALA A 355 2.51 24.96 -9.85
CA ALA A 355 2.61 26.18 -9.02
C ALA A 355 1.51 26.33 -7.95
N LYS A 356 0.90 25.20 -7.53
CA LYS A 356 -0.11 25.10 -6.47
C LYS A 356 0.56 24.99 -5.10
N TYR A 357 1.22 26.07 -4.69
CA TYR A 357 2.10 26.07 -3.52
C TYR A 357 1.35 25.84 -2.19
N GLU A 358 0.09 26.26 -2.10
CA GLU A 358 -0.77 26.05 -0.93
C GLU A 358 -1.17 24.57 -0.75
N GLU A 359 -1.55 23.86 -1.81
CA GLU A 359 -1.75 22.40 -1.79
C GLU A 359 -0.44 21.67 -1.48
N ALA A 360 0.66 22.05 -2.14
CA ALA A 360 1.98 21.47 -1.89
C ALA A 360 2.41 21.62 -0.42
N ILE A 361 2.25 22.81 0.19
CA ILE A 361 2.61 23.03 1.60
C ILE A 361 1.71 22.24 2.54
N LYS A 362 0.38 22.19 2.35
CA LYS A 362 -0.51 21.33 3.17
C LYS A 362 -0.05 19.87 3.16
N MET A 363 0.45 19.40 2.02
CA MET A 363 1.04 18.08 1.88
C MET A 363 2.38 17.95 2.63
N VAL A 364 3.36 18.84 2.40
CA VAL A 364 4.64 18.87 3.13
C VAL A 364 4.43 18.83 4.64
N LEU A 365 3.49 19.61 5.16
CA LEU A 365 3.18 19.68 6.58
C LEU A 365 2.53 18.40 7.13
N SER A 366 1.92 17.59 6.26
CA SER A 366 1.41 16.26 6.61
C SER A 366 2.52 15.20 6.57
N ILE A 367 3.49 15.34 5.65
CA ILE A 367 4.70 14.51 5.58
C ILE A 367 5.59 14.76 6.81
N ALA A 368 5.82 16.02 7.20
CA ALA A 368 6.69 16.41 8.31
C ALA A 368 6.31 15.74 9.66
N LEU A 369 5.03 15.40 9.87
CA LEU A 369 4.55 14.68 11.05
C LEU A 369 5.09 13.25 11.19
N VAL A 370 5.59 12.65 10.10
CA VAL A 370 6.05 11.25 10.06
C VAL A 370 7.39 11.04 9.36
N ASP A 371 7.85 11.99 8.54
CA ASP A 371 9.17 12.00 7.90
C ASP A 371 9.63 13.46 7.71
N LEU A 372 10.43 13.96 8.66
CA LEU A 372 11.00 15.30 8.58
C LEU A 372 11.97 15.44 7.40
N ASN A 373 12.77 14.42 7.11
CA ASN A 373 13.81 14.48 6.08
C ASN A 373 13.19 14.62 4.68
N ALA A 374 12.10 13.88 4.40
CA ALA A 374 11.33 14.03 3.17
C ALA A 374 10.69 15.43 3.07
N ALA A 375 10.13 15.95 4.17
CA ALA A 375 9.55 17.29 4.19
C ALA A 375 10.60 18.41 3.95
N GLU A 376 11.76 18.34 4.59
CA GLU A 376 12.86 19.30 4.38
C GLU A 376 13.44 19.23 2.97
N SER A 377 13.58 18.01 2.40
CA SER A 377 13.99 17.82 1.01
C SER A 377 13.04 18.54 0.04
N ILE A 378 11.72 18.31 0.17
CA ILE A 378 10.72 18.93 -0.71
C ILE A 378 10.64 20.45 -0.49
N LEU A 379 10.80 20.93 0.75
CA LEU A 379 10.86 22.37 1.03
C LEU A 379 12.02 23.06 0.30
N SER A 380 13.16 22.40 0.14
CA SER A 380 14.32 22.92 -0.60
C SER A 380 14.06 23.11 -2.11
N GLU A 381 12.98 22.51 -2.64
CA GLU A 381 12.63 22.54 -4.07
C GLU A 381 11.65 23.68 -4.42
N PHE A 382 11.02 24.33 -3.42
CA PHE A 382 10.12 25.47 -3.65
C PHE A 382 10.88 26.68 -4.24
N PRO A 383 10.32 27.39 -5.24
CA PRO A 383 10.93 28.62 -5.75
C PRO A 383 11.07 29.70 -4.67
N THR A 384 12.17 30.46 -4.73
CA THR A 384 12.48 31.53 -3.77
C THR A 384 11.31 32.51 -3.62
N GLY A 385 10.75 32.58 -2.40
CA GLY A 385 9.62 33.45 -2.07
C GLY A 385 8.23 32.88 -2.34
N ALA A 386 8.08 31.73 -3.02
CA ALA A 386 6.77 31.12 -3.29
C ALA A 386 5.96 30.83 -2.01
N ILE A 387 6.65 30.47 -0.92
CA ILE A 387 6.05 30.17 0.39
C ILE A 387 6.13 31.35 1.37
N LYS A 388 6.50 32.56 0.91
CA LYS A 388 6.71 33.74 1.77
C LYS A 388 5.47 34.04 2.61
N ASP A 389 4.32 34.11 1.96
CA ASP A 389 3.06 34.51 2.57
C ASP A 389 2.13 33.31 2.88
N ILE A 390 2.59 32.07 2.61
CA ILE A 390 1.89 30.82 2.89
C ILE A 390 2.17 30.36 4.34
N PRO A 391 1.11 30.01 5.13
CA PRO A 391 1.26 29.41 6.45
C PRO A 391 1.98 28.06 6.43
N THR A 392 2.94 27.90 7.32
CA THR A 392 3.83 26.71 7.43
C THR A 392 3.66 25.93 8.73
N ILE A 393 2.68 26.33 9.56
CA ILE A 393 2.25 25.56 10.73
C ILE A 393 1.08 24.67 10.29
N HIS A 394 1.16 23.37 10.53
CA HIS A 394 0.09 22.42 10.18
C HIS A 394 -1.22 22.81 10.91
N PRO A 395 -2.38 22.86 10.24
CA PRO A 395 -3.58 23.51 10.78
C PRO A 395 -4.12 22.89 12.08
N ASP A 396 -3.93 21.58 12.27
CA ASP A 396 -4.33 20.85 13.49
C ASP A 396 -3.37 21.05 14.69
N ILE A 397 -2.31 21.86 14.56
CA ILE A 397 -1.36 22.14 15.66
C ILE A 397 -1.87 23.29 16.51
N SER A 398 -1.84 23.09 17.83
CA SER A 398 -2.08 24.11 18.84
C SER A 398 -0.76 24.46 19.52
N THR A 399 -0.40 25.74 19.54
CA THR A 399 0.78 26.26 20.25
C THR A 399 0.35 27.00 21.52
N THR A 400 1.31 27.46 22.33
CA THR A 400 1.04 28.34 23.47
C THR A 400 0.61 29.75 23.07
N GLN A 401 0.73 30.14 21.80
CA GLN A 401 0.36 31.45 21.26
C GLN A 401 -1.00 31.43 20.52
N GLY A 402 -1.99 30.79 21.12
CA GLY A 402 -3.37 30.80 20.64
C GLY A 402 -3.68 29.75 19.56
N MET A 403 -4.95 29.70 19.16
CA MET A 403 -5.42 28.74 18.16
C MET A 403 -4.99 29.14 16.74
N SER A 404 -4.50 28.16 16.00
CA SER A 404 -4.35 28.17 14.54
C SER A 404 -5.61 28.75 13.86
N GLN A 405 -5.44 29.64 12.88
CA GLN A 405 -6.50 30.49 12.31
C GLN A 405 -7.51 29.73 11.41
N TYR A 406 -7.52 28.40 11.45
CA TYR A 406 -8.29 27.51 10.56
C TYR A 406 -9.57 26.91 11.20
N ALA A 407 -10.00 27.40 12.37
CA ALA A 407 -11.03 26.76 13.20
C ALA A 407 -12.47 26.66 12.61
N ASN A 408 -12.74 27.22 11.42
CA ASN A 408 -14.09 27.41 10.86
C ASN A 408 -14.41 26.60 9.58
N ILE A 409 -13.94 25.35 9.47
CA ILE A 409 -14.25 24.48 8.30
C ILE A 409 -14.94 23.15 8.68
N PHE A 410 -14.74 22.61 9.90
CA PHE A 410 -15.30 21.31 10.30
C PHE A 410 -16.03 21.38 11.65
N ASN A 411 -17.36 21.35 11.63
CA ASN A 411 -18.17 21.30 12.85
C ASN A 411 -19.56 20.65 12.61
N ILE A 412 -19.75 19.41 13.07
CA ILE A 412 -21.04 18.73 13.25
C ILE A 412 -20.98 17.99 14.60
N THR A 413 -22.07 18.00 15.37
CA THR A 413 -21.99 17.99 16.85
C THR A 413 -22.35 16.68 17.58
N LYS A 414 -21.82 16.59 18.81
CA LYS A 414 -22.05 15.61 19.91
C LYS A 414 -23.43 15.90 20.64
N PRO A 415 -23.82 15.41 21.86
CA PRO A 415 -22.97 15.04 23.02
C PRO A 415 -23.47 13.99 24.09
N GLN A 416 -22.57 13.57 25.02
CA GLN A 416 -22.80 13.15 26.45
C GLN A 416 -23.49 11.77 26.75
N GLU A 417 -23.31 11.03 27.87
CA GLU A 417 -22.38 10.95 29.06
C GLU A 417 -22.73 9.65 29.91
N LYS A 418 -22.33 9.28 31.16
CA LYS A 418 -21.45 9.74 32.29
C LYS A 418 -21.14 8.53 33.25
N LYS A 419 -19.95 8.50 33.92
CA LYS A 419 -19.61 7.80 35.22
C LYS A 419 -19.69 6.24 35.32
N LYS A 420 -19.05 5.53 36.28
CA LYS A 420 -17.72 5.59 36.99
C LYS A 420 -17.42 4.17 37.63
N PRO A 421 -16.21 3.87 38.18
CA PRO A 421 -15.65 2.49 38.27
C PRO A 421 -15.53 1.89 39.69
N LEU A 422 -14.98 0.65 39.82
CA LEU A 422 -14.19 0.21 41.01
C LEU A 422 -13.34 -1.09 40.83
N LYS A 423 -12.02 -0.97 41.08
CA LYS A 423 -11.00 -1.93 41.61
C LYS A 423 -10.63 -3.26 40.91
N ASN A 424 -9.49 -3.81 41.38
CA ASN A 424 -8.67 -4.89 40.81
C ASN A 424 -8.80 -6.20 41.62
N ASP A 425 -8.25 -7.31 41.08
CA ASP A 425 -7.08 -7.93 41.72
C ASP A 425 -6.23 -8.72 40.70
N SER A 426 -5.09 -9.30 41.13
CA SER A 426 -3.97 -9.68 40.24
C SER A 426 -3.41 -11.10 40.43
N LYS A 427 -2.78 -11.65 39.36
CA LYS A 427 -1.42 -12.23 39.39
C LYS A 427 -0.88 -12.69 38.02
N SER A 428 0.45 -12.81 37.99
CA SER A 428 1.43 -13.45 37.07
C SER A 428 0.94 -14.52 36.06
N SER A 429 1.66 -14.85 34.97
CA SER A 429 3.13 -14.94 34.84
C SER A 429 3.68 -15.02 33.40
N GLN A 430 4.92 -14.51 33.21
CA GLN A 430 5.95 -14.96 32.26
C GLN A 430 5.73 -14.79 30.73
N GLN A 431 6.84 -14.70 30.00
CA GLN A 431 6.93 -14.30 28.59
C GLN A 431 8.18 -14.94 27.96
N ILE A 432 8.16 -15.23 26.65
CA ILE A 432 9.24 -15.91 25.91
C ILE A 432 9.52 -15.09 24.62
N PRO A 433 10.79 -14.84 24.24
CA PRO A 433 11.14 -14.07 23.04
C PRO A 433 11.09 -14.90 21.76
N SER A 434 11.09 -14.22 20.61
CA SER A 434 11.05 -14.82 19.26
C SER A 434 12.05 -14.17 18.31
N GLU A 435 12.96 -14.96 17.75
CA GLU A 435 13.94 -14.55 16.72
C GLU A 435 13.72 -15.38 15.44
N GLY A 436 14.19 -14.88 14.28
CA GLY A 436 14.23 -15.66 13.03
C GLY A 436 13.50 -15.08 11.80
N PHE A 437 13.82 -13.83 11.42
CA PHE A 437 13.57 -13.28 10.08
C PHE A 437 14.42 -12.04 9.78
N ILE A 438 14.57 -11.12 10.74
CA ILE A 438 15.27 -9.83 10.55
C ILE A 438 16.69 -10.04 9.97
N HIS A 439 17.43 -11.04 10.46
CA HIS A 439 18.76 -11.39 9.94
C HIS A 439 18.78 -12.00 8.52
N GLU A 440 17.67 -12.50 7.97
CA GLU A 440 17.60 -13.06 6.61
C GLU A 440 17.33 -12.00 5.52
N ILE A 441 16.88 -10.80 5.92
CA ILE A 441 16.48 -9.69 5.02
C ILE A 441 17.31 -8.42 5.27
N ALA A 442 18.27 -8.46 6.20
CA ALA A 442 19.16 -7.34 6.53
C ALA A 442 20.24 -7.04 5.47
N ASP A 443 19.83 -6.79 4.22
CA ASP A 443 20.47 -5.82 3.32
C ASP A 443 19.59 -5.51 2.09
N SER A 444 19.58 -4.26 1.62
CA SER A 444 18.91 -3.76 0.39
C SER A 444 17.37 -3.64 0.34
N ALA A 445 16.74 -3.10 1.39
CA ALA A 445 15.32 -2.74 1.37
C ALA A 445 15.02 -1.42 0.59
N SER A 446 14.82 -1.52 -0.73
CA SER A 446 14.15 -0.47 -1.52
C SER A 446 13.15 -1.14 -2.48
N THR A 447 11.86 -1.00 -2.18
CA THR A 447 10.80 -1.76 -2.88
C THR A 447 10.60 -1.30 -4.32
N GLU A 448 9.92 -2.12 -5.12
CA GLU A 448 9.57 -1.78 -6.51
C GLU A 448 8.65 -0.56 -6.65
N ILE A 449 7.95 -0.15 -5.59
CA ILE A 449 7.20 1.12 -5.56
C ILE A 449 8.12 2.29 -5.23
N GLU A 450 9.03 2.16 -4.27
CA GLU A 450 9.99 3.22 -3.91
C GLU A 450 11.01 3.50 -5.01
N LYS A 451 11.43 2.47 -5.75
CA LYS A 451 12.25 2.61 -6.99
C LYS A 451 11.53 3.39 -8.11
N PHE A 452 10.23 3.61 -7.97
CA PHE A 452 9.39 4.37 -8.92
C PHE A 452 8.78 5.64 -8.28
N ALA A 453 9.07 5.93 -7.00
CA ALA A 453 8.87 7.26 -6.44
C ALA A 453 9.76 8.26 -7.19
N MET A 454 9.24 9.45 -7.47
CA MET A 454 9.89 10.39 -8.37
C MET A 454 10.83 11.32 -7.59
N PRO A 455 12.17 11.21 -7.73
CA PRO A 455 13.04 12.33 -7.34
C PRO A 455 12.65 13.54 -8.19
N PHE A 456 12.50 14.69 -7.56
CA PHE A 456 12.16 15.92 -8.26
C PHE A 456 13.25 16.24 -9.28
N LYS A 457 12.86 16.24 -10.56
CA LYS A 457 13.65 16.86 -11.62
C LYS A 457 12.91 18.12 -12.00
N LYS A 458 13.51 19.25 -11.65
CA LYS A 458 13.07 20.59 -12.05
C LYS A 458 12.82 20.57 -13.56
N ALA A 459 11.55 20.74 -13.95
CA ALA A 459 11.22 20.78 -15.37
C ALA A 459 11.99 21.95 -16.00
N GLU A 460 12.78 21.67 -17.04
CA GLU A 460 13.24 22.72 -17.94
C GLU A 460 11.99 23.26 -18.64
N ALA A 461 11.50 24.40 -18.16
CA ALA A 461 10.36 25.10 -18.73
C ALA A 461 10.74 25.60 -20.14
N LYS A 462 10.61 24.71 -21.12
CA LYS A 462 10.51 25.10 -22.52
C LYS A 462 9.27 25.99 -22.63
N PRO A 463 9.40 27.25 -23.10
CA PRO A 463 8.23 28.09 -23.26
C PRO A 463 7.26 27.41 -24.22
N ASP A 464 5.97 27.50 -23.90
CA ASP A 464 4.91 26.83 -24.67
C ASP A 464 5.03 27.16 -26.16
N GLN A 465 4.98 26.13 -27.01
CA GLN A 465 4.76 26.36 -28.42
C GLN A 465 3.37 26.98 -28.58
N PRO A 466 3.25 28.15 -29.23
CA PRO A 466 2.03 28.95 -29.16
C PRO A 466 0.85 28.18 -29.77
N ALA A 467 -0.31 28.31 -29.11
CA ALA A 467 -1.55 27.77 -29.62
C ALA A 467 -1.83 28.30 -31.04
N ILE A 468 -2.26 27.41 -31.94
CA ILE A 468 -2.59 27.78 -33.32
C ILE A 468 -3.90 28.58 -33.31
N SER A 469 -3.82 29.91 -33.36
CA SER A 469 -4.97 30.78 -33.61
C SER A 469 -4.85 31.43 -34.99
N ASP A 470 -5.93 31.32 -35.78
CA ASP A 470 -6.65 32.44 -36.40
C ASP A 470 -7.36 32.05 -37.70
N LYS A 471 -8.68 31.87 -37.61
CA LYS A 471 -9.60 32.21 -38.69
C LYS A 471 -10.82 32.98 -38.17
N LYS A 472 -10.58 34.26 -37.89
CA LYS A 472 -11.49 35.41 -37.99
C LYS A 472 -13.00 35.12 -37.87
N THR A 473 -13.60 35.56 -36.77
CA THR A 473 -14.98 36.07 -36.74
C THR A 473 -14.95 37.60 -36.59
N PRO A 474 -15.81 38.35 -37.30
CA PRO A 474 -15.97 39.79 -37.08
C PRO A 474 -16.94 40.07 -35.92
N SER A 475 -16.68 41.14 -35.18
CA SER A 475 -17.53 41.68 -34.12
C SER A 475 -18.74 42.44 -34.66
N ILE A 476 -19.86 42.42 -33.92
CA ILE A 476 -20.76 43.58 -33.72
C ILE A 476 -21.59 43.36 -32.43
N SER A 477 -22.26 44.41 -31.96
CA SER A 477 -22.53 44.68 -30.54
C SER A 477 -23.99 44.48 -30.06
N SER A 478 -24.19 44.82 -28.78
CA SER A 478 -25.38 45.35 -28.10
C SER A 478 -26.44 44.39 -27.52
N GLU A 479 -26.92 44.81 -26.35
CA GLU A 479 -27.88 44.16 -25.44
C GLU A 479 -29.36 44.54 -25.80
N PRO A 480 -30.35 44.34 -24.92
CA PRO A 480 -31.04 43.05 -24.75
C PRO A 480 -32.54 43.18 -25.08
N LYS A 481 -33.26 42.05 -25.28
CA LYS A 481 -34.74 42.04 -25.36
C LYS A 481 -35.37 40.84 -24.66
N GLU A 482 -36.61 41.05 -24.23
CA GLU A 482 -37.35 40.23 -23.26
C GLU A 482 -38.00 38.97 -23.87
N GLU A 483 -38.28 37.98 -23.03
CA GLU A 483 -39.10 36.82 -23.37
C GLU A 483 -40.60 37.12 -23.34
N PRO A 484 -41.39 36.63 -24.31
CA PRO A 484 -42.82 36.37 -24.15
C PRO A 484 -43.10 34.88 -23.85
N LYS A 485 -43.86 34.63 -22.78
CA LYS A 485 -44.30 33.30 -22.34
C LYS A 485 -45.27 32.63 -23.32
N LYS A 486 -45.35 31.29 -23.26
CA LYS A 486 -46.53 30.36 -23.29
C LYS A 486 -46.06 28.97 -23.78
N GLU A 487 -46.56 27.80 -23.39
CA GLU A 487 -47.49 27.22 -22.39
C GLU A 487 -47.46 25.70 -22.69
N LEU A 488 -47.41 24.80 -21.70
CA LEU A 488 -47.59 23.34 -21.92
C LEU A 488 -49.09 22.99 -21.92
N PRO A 489 -49.52 21.94 -22.64
CA PRO A 489 -50.04 20.73 -21.97
C PRO A 489 -49.81 19.41 -22.77
N PRO A 490 -50.31 18.23 -22.34
CA PRO A 490 -50.04 17.55 -21.06
C PRO A 490 -49.68 16.04 -21.27
N GLU A 491 -49.51 15.31 -20.17
CA GLU A 491 -49.15 13.87 -20.12
C GLU A 491 -50.32 12.91 -20.41
N LYS A 492 -49.98 11.64 -20.67
CA LYS A 492 -50.76 10.46 -20.23
C LYS A 492 -49.84 9.31 -19.81
N GLU A 493 -50.17 8.68 -18.69
CA GLU A 493 -49.52 7.50 -18.11
C GLU A 493 -50.15 6.19 -18.64
N GLU A 494 -49.51 5.04 -18.40
CA GLU A 494 -50.09 3.85 -17.73
C GLU A 494 -48.96 2.82 -17.39
N PRO A 495 -49.19 1.81 -16.51
CA PRO A 495 -48.21 1.53 -15.45
C PRO A 495 -47.59 0.10 -15.43
N ILE A 496 -46.69 -0.13 -14.45
CA ILE A 496 -46.15 -1.45 -14.08
C ILE A 496 -46.44 -1.69 -12.58
N SER A 497 -47.01 -2.83 -12.20
CA SER A 497 -47.29 -3.16 -10.80
C SER A 497 -47.33 -4.67 -10.48
N ILE A 498 -46.47 -5.06 -9.53
CA ILE A 498 -46.63 -6.07 -8.46
C ILE A 498 -47.37 -7.39 -8.79
N ALA A 499 -46.62 -8.50 -8.75
CA ALA A 499 -46.98 -9.70 -7.96
C ALA A 499 -45.76 -10.62 -7.77
N SER A 500 -45.69 -11.29 -6.62
CA SER A 500 -44.67 -12.31 -6.28
C SER A 500 -45.35 -13.50 -5.61
N LEU A 501 -44.89 -14.75 -5.83
CA LEU A 501 -45.11 -15.87 -4.89
C LEU A 501 -44.27 -17.14 -5.22
N GLU A 502 -43.62 -17.66 -4.18
CA GLU A 502 -43.38 -19.08 -3.86
C GLU A 502 -42.48 -20.02 -4.72
N ARG A 503 -42.25 -21.20 -4.12
CA ARG A 503 -41.30 -22.27 -4.49
C ARG A 503 -42.08 -23.58 -4.69
N ASN A 504 -41.50 -24.56 -5.40
CA ASN A 504 -41.27 -25.94 -4.91
C ASN A 504 -40.86 -26.90 -6.05
N GLU A 505 -39.60 -27.35 -6.00
CA GLU A 505 -39.12 -28.77 -6.00
C GLU A 505 -39.68 -29.84 -7.00
N PRO A 506 -39.07 -31.05 -7.10
CA PRO A 506 -38.86 -31.71 -8.39
C PRO A 506 -39.85 -32.84 -8.73
N VAL A 507 -39.79 -33.27 -9.99
CA VAL A 507 -40.29 -34.58 -10.45
C VAL A 507 -39.15 -35.33 -11.13
N ALA A 508 -38.97 -36.60 -10.75
CA ALA A 508 -38.06 -37.53 -11.39
C ALA A 508 -38.84 -38.71 -11.96
N GLN A 509 -38.37 -39.29 -13.08
CA GLN A 509 -38.66 -40.67 -13.43
C GLN A 509 -37.60 -41.26 -14.37
N SER A 510 -37.44 -42.58 -14.27
CA SER A 510 -36.91 -43.58 -15.24
C SER A 510 -36.13 -43.10 -16.48
N ASP A 511 -35.01 -43.74 -16.84
CA ASP A 511 -34.90 -45.21 -16.92
C ASP A 511 -33.67 -45.87 -16.26
N ARG A 512 -33.84 -47.18 -15.98
CA ARG A 512 -32.77 -48.13 -15.66
C ARG A 512 -32.43 -48.96 -16.90
N ILE A 513 -31.17 -49.03 -17.30
CA ILE A 513 -30.52 -50.29 -17.74
C ILE A 513 -29.08 -50.30 -17.19
N THR A 514 -28.65 -51.42 -16.61
CA THR A 514 -27.31 -51.66 -16.05
C THR A 514 -26.36 -52.30 -17.08
N PRO A 515 -25.02 -52.21 -16.89
CA PRO A 515 -24.03 -52.57 -17.91
C PRO A 515 -23.71 -54.08 -17.96
N PRO A 516 -22.99 -54.55 -19.01
CA PRO A 516 -22.23 -55.79 -18.96
C PRO A 516 -20.92 -55.64 -18.16
N GLU A 517 -20.36 -56.77 -17.73
CA GLU A 517 -19.33 -56.87 -16.70
C GLU A 517 -17.89 -56.97 -17.24
N GLU A 518 -16.93 -57.03 -16.32
CA GLU A 518 -15.51 -57.33 -16.58
C GLU A 518 -15.31 -58.76 -17.10
N SER A 519 -14.20 -59.01 -17.82
CA SER A 519 -13.66 -60.36 -17.94
C SER A 519 -12.14 -60.34 -18.18
N ASP A 520 -11.39 -60.93 -17.25
CA ASP A 520 -9.98 -61.27 -17.42
C ASP A 520 -9.79 -62.35 -18.50
N SER A 521 -8.72 -62.25 -19.30
CA SER A 521 -7.85 -63.41 -19.57
C SER A 521 -6.58 -63.09 -20.37
N THR A 522 -5.46 -63.18 -19.65
CA THR A 522 -4.09 -63.44 -20.09
C THR A 522 -3.93 -64.20 -21.42
N ARG A 523 -3.10 -63.68 -22.35
CA ARG A 523 -2.25 -64.54 -23.19
C ARG A 523 -0.93 -63.89 -23.63
N MET A 524 0.16 -64.65 -23.56
CA MET A 524 1.52 -64.25 -23.94
C MET A 524 1.92 -64.78 -25.33
N ALA A 525 2.52 -63.90 -26.15
CA ALA A 525 3.55 -64.17 -27.16
C ALA A 525 3.90 -62.81 -27.83
N SER A 526 5.08 -62.18 -27.72
CA SER A 526 6.47 -62.59 -28.03
C SER A 526 6.81 -62.61 -29.53
N LEU A 527 7.99 -62.09 -29.89
CA LEU A 527 8.56 -61.84 -31.25
C LEU A 527 8.25 -60.44 -31.84
N GLU A 528 9.19 -59.70 -32.46
CA GLU A 528 10.65 -59.74 -32.29
C GLU A 528 11.33 -58.39 -32.62
N ARG A 529 12.57 -58.24 -32.14
CA ARG A 529 13.60 -57.20 -32.31
C ARG A 529 13.58 -56.42 -33.64
N ASN A 530 13.90 -55.11 -33.58
CA ASN A 530 15.05 -54.54 -34.32
C ASN A 530 15.42 -53.09 -33.93
N GLU A 531 16.52 -52.97 -33.19
CA GLU A 531 17.47 -51.85 -33.13
C GLU A 531 18.88 -52.51 -33.14
N PRO A 532 20.02 -51.80 -33.35
CA PRO A 532 20.20 -50.34 -33.44
C PRO A 532 21.06 -49.87 -34.64
N VAL A 533 21.24 -48.56 -34.79
CA VAL A 533 22.54 -47.97 -35.17
C VAL A 533 22.77 -46.70 -34.34
N ALA A 534 23.91 -46.62 -33.65
CA ALA A 534 24.35 -45.40 -32.96
C ALA A 534 25.60 -44.83 -33.66
N GLN A 535 25.75 -43.50 -33.68
CA GLN A 535 27.04 -42.86 -33.89
C GLN A 535 27.23 -41.69 -32.92
N SER A 536 28.45 -41.59 -32.39
CA SER A 536 28.90 -40.59 -31.43
C SER A 536 30.13 -39.87 -31.95
N ASN A 537 30.22 -38.54 -31.76
CA ASN A 537 31.46 -37.77 -31.55
C ASN A 537 31.03 -36.44 -30.91
N ARG A 538 31.48 -36.01 -29.73
CA ARG A 538 32.83 -35.73 -29.16
C ARG A 538 33.53 -34.45 -29.65
N ILE A 539 33.37 -33.39 -28.85
CA ILE A 539 34.35 -32.40 -28.34
C ILE A 539 35.42 -31.80 -29.29
N MET A 540 35.39 -30.48 -29.53
CA MET A 540 36.38 -29.48 -29.03
C MET A 540 36.04 -28.02 -29.46
N PRO A 541 36.66 -26.96 -28.86
CA PRO A 541 36.18 -25.56 -28.88
C PRO A 541 37.10 -24.58 -29.67
N LEU A 542 37.10 -23.27 -29.28
CA LEU A 542 37.77 -22.07 -29.85
C LEU A 542 36.86 -21.28 -30.82
N GLU A 543 36.88 -19.93 -30.97
CA GLU A 543 37.65 -18.79 -30.40
C GLU A 543 36.62 -17.72 -29.90
N GLU A 544 36.80 -16.84 -28.90
CA GLU A 544 37.71 -15.68 -28.74
C GLU A 544 37.76 -14.65 -29.90
N SER A 545 37.03 -13.53 -29.76
CA SER A 545 37.37 -12.24 -30.41
C SER A 545 36.72 -11.02 -29.75
N SER A 546 37.53 -10.01 -29.38
CA SER A 546 37.21 -8.57 -29.15
C SER A 546 35.85 -8.15 -28.54
N THR A 547 35.74 -7.60 -27.32
CA THR A 547 36.24 -6.29 -26.79
C THR A 547 35.68 -5.02 -27.47
N GLN A 548 35.33 -4.02 -26.63
CA GLN A 548 34.84 -2.66 -26.95
C GLN A 548 33.32 -2.49 -27.17
N GLU A 549 32.54 -2.48 -26.08
CA GLU A 549 31.43 -1.51 -25.84
C GLU A 549 30.83 -1.75 -24.44
N THR A 550 31.46 -1.23 -23.38
CA THR A 550 31.05 -1.56 -21.99
C THR A 550 31.35 -0.46 -20.95
N GLU A 551 31.41 0.81 -21.35
CA GLU A 551 31.90 1.91 -20.48
C GLU A 551 31.03 3.18 -20.48
N TYR A 552 29.71 3.10 -20.72
CA TYR A 552 28.86 4.31 -20.80
C TYR A 552 27.53 4.31 -20.03
N ILE A 553 27.19 3.27 -19.26
CA ILE A 553 25.96 3.23 -18.43
C ILE A 553 26.26 2.79 -16.99
N LEU A 554 27.05 3.59 -16.26
CA LEU A 554 27.28 3.39 -14.82
C LEU A 554 27.55 4.71 -14.05
N LYS A 555 26.86 5.80 -14.42
CA LYS A 555 27.15 7.16 -13.89
C LYS A 555 25.92 8.03 -13.58
N MET A 556 24.80 7.43 -13.15
CA MET A 556 23.62 8.15 -12.65
C MET A 556 23.05 7.64 -11.30
N GLU A 557 23.79 6.82 -10.55
CA GLU A 557 23.38 6.33 -9.21
C GLU A 557 24.41 6.69 -8.12
N SER A 558 24.77 7.98 -8.02
CA SER A 558 25.77 8.46 -7.04
C SER A 558 25.49 9.86 -6.46
N SER A 559 24.23 10.13 -6.09
CA SER A 559 23.81 11.40 -5.47
C SER A 559 22.94 11.23 -4.21
N SER A 560 23.21 10.21 -3.38
CA SER A 560 22.46 9.96 -2.13
C SER A 560 23.28 9.23 -1.05
N ARG A 561 24.57 9.56 -0.89
CA ARG A 561 25.40 9.13 0.26
C ARG A 561 26.28 10.26 0.79
N ILE A 562 25.73 11.05 1.72
CA ILE A 562 26.51 11.91 2.61
C ILE A 562 25.93 11.75 4.02
N PHE A 563 26.55 10.89 4.84
CA PHE A 563 26.74 11.07 6.29
C PHE A 563 27.38 9.80 6.90
N SER A 564 28.71 9.81 7.04
CA SER A 564 29.45 8.91 7.96
C SER A 564 30.93 9.31 8.03
N SER A 565 31.24 10.27 8.89
CA SER A 565 32.58 10.58 9.40
C SER A 565 32.44 11.00 10.87
N ASN A 566 33.35 10.72 11.81
CA ASN A 566 34.67 10.09 11.71
C ASN A 566 34.83 9.08 12.87
N ILE A 567 35.58 7.99 12.65
CA ILE A 567 36.43 7.41 13.70
C ILE A 567 37.79 7.11 13.06
N GLN A 568 38.82 7.84 13.46
CA GLN A 568 40.22 7.43 13.25
C GLN A 568 40.64 6.60 14.47
N ASN A 569 41.08 5.36 14.26
CA ASN A 569 41.87 4.64 15.27
C ASN A 569 43.34 4.67 14.87
N THR A 570 44.18 5.16 15.79
CA THR A 570 45.63 5.07 15.72
C THR A 570 46.11 3.80 16.42
N HIS A 571 47.02 3.07 15.75
CA HIS A 571 47.72 1.86 16.21
C HIS A 571 46.90 0.57 16.25
#